data_AF-A0A8X6LFZ9-F1
#
_entry.id   AF-A0A8X6LFZ9-F1
#
_cell.length_a   1.000
_cell.length_b   1.000
_cell.length_c   1.000
_cell.angle_alpha   90.00
_cell.angle_beta   90.00
_cell.angle_gamma   90.00
#
_symmetry.space_group_name_H-M   'P 1'
#
loop_
_entity.id
_entity.type
_entity.pdbx_description
1 polymer ?
#
loop_
_entity_poly.entity_id
_entity_poly.type
_entity_poly.pdbx_seq_one_letter_code
_entity_poly.pdbx_strand_id
1 'polypeptide(L)'
;MALLKTNRHCLKLFPTGCRILSCCFSSRITVQPPYWHKIFPDKIIRNFDEMPTVGPVIEEYKNFKIHESYHRWVKDVGHVVKELFPDGSCCVHVYYKDDFKAVYQNDGGHPLRKSHGIIAKYRQDRPLIYGNVGLGPGLGAEWARLRKMLPSGVGGKDYLPFRYDLEGITNDFIELILRKLDKNGEVELLPLLFRWAFESIGFVTLNRHLGSLRFDGQEEVNNLIEAAHLTNEIVFLSNVCDFEKQYERLVPIQDYFASKVIEYVQDTINLHLYGPCIVVNLSEAGFDVKLISTLIMDLFQGATATVSKCIV
;
A
#
# COMPACT_ATOMS: atom_id res chain seq x y z
N MET A 1 -0.10 2.97 -17.11
CA MET A 1 -0.08 4.40 -17.53
C MET A 1 -1.52 4.89 -17.55
N ALA A 2 -2.02 5.35 -16.40
CA ALA A 2 -3.39 5.85 -16.28
C ALA A 2 -3.38 7.35 -16.61
N LEU A 3 -3.77 7.70 -17.84
CA LEU A 3 -3.97 9.09 -18.27
C LEU A 3 -5.43 9.47 -18.00
N LEU A 4 -5.65 10.41 -17.09
CA LEU A 4 -6.96 11.04 -16.92
C LEU A 4 -7.12 12.13 -17.98
N LYS A 5 -8.02 11.89 -18.94
CA LYS A 5 -8.48 12.91 -19.90
C LYS A 5 -9.69 13.63 -19.34
N THR A 6 -9.56 14.92 -19.07
CA THR A 6 -10.73 15.77 -18.82
C THR A 6 -11.21 16.40 -20.13
N ASN A 7 -12.50 16.23 -20.45
CA ASN A 7 -13.07 16.75 -21.69
C ASN A 7 -13.28 18.27 -21.57
N ARG A 8 -12.56 19.05 -22.38
CA ARG A 8 -12.58 20.54 -22.41
C ARG A 8 -13.92 21.21 -22.75
N HIS A 9 -15.01 20.46 -22.86
CA HIS A 9 -16.34 21.00 -23.21
C HIS A 9 -17.24 21.32 -22.01
N CYS A 10 -16.84 21.04 -20.77
CA CYS A 10 -17.61 21.41 -19.57
C CYS A 10 -17.29 22.80 -18.99
N LEU A 11 -16.36 23.56 -19.58
CA LEU A 11 -15.94 24.88 -19.07
C LEU A 11 -16.49 26.04 -19.93
N LYS A 12 -17.81 26.11 -20.11
CA LYS A 12 -18.48 27.38 -20.45
C LYS A 12 -19.86 27.43 -19.80
N LEU A 13 -20.10 28.55 -19.11
CA LEU A 13 -21.35 29.09 -18.57
C LEU A 13 -21.70 28.70 -17.13
N PHE A 14 -21.37 29.60 -16.20
CA PHE A 14 -22.24 29.90 -15.06
C PHE A 14 -22.70 31.36 -15.17
N PRO A 15 -23.99 31.55 -15.48
CA PRO A 15 -24.79 32.44 -14.66
C PRO A 15 -26.00 31.67 -14.10
N THR A 16 -26.15 31.76 -12.78
CA THR A 16 -27.39 31.65 -12.00
C THR A 16 -28.48 30.71 -12.53
N GLY A 17 -28.60 29.52 -11.93
CA GLY A 17 -29.80 28.71 -12.08
C GLY A 17 -29.55 27.22 -11.91
N CYS A 18 -30.07 26.67 -10.82
CA CYS A 18 -30.09 25.25 -10.48
C CYS A 18 -30.35 24.31 -11.68
N ARG A 19 -29.44 23.35 -11.92
CA ARG A 19 -29.71 21.94 -12.28
C ARG A 19 -28.40 21.17 -12.33
N ILE A 20 -28.28 20.16 -11.48
CA ILE A 20 -27.17 19.19 -11.48
C ILE A 20 -27.24 18.41 -12.79
N LEU A 21 -26.40 18.77 -13.77
CA LEU A 21 -26.20 17.95 -14.97
C LEU A 21 -25.25 16.81 -14.58
N SER A 22 -25.86 15.64 -14.37
CA SER A 22 -25.17 14.35 -14.31
C SER A 22 -24.24 14.24 -15.51
N CYS A 23 -22.94 14.32 -15.25
CA CYS A 23 -21.92 14.01 -16.25
C CYS A 23 -21.90 12.48 -16.39
N CYS A 24 -22.68 11.95 -17.34
CA CYS A 24 -22.67 10.53 -17.65
C CYS A 24 -21.31 10.15 -18.25
N PHE A 25 -20.43 9.58 -17.42
CA PHE A 25 -19.32 8.76 -17.89
C PHE A 25 -19.89 7.54 -18.62
N SER A 26 -20.08 7.64 -19.93
CA SER A 26 -20.39 6.49 -20.78
C SER A 26 -19.10 5.72 -21.07
N SER A 27 -18.66 4.87 -20.15
CA SER A 27 -17.82 3.73 -20.54
C SER A 27 -18.74 2.71 -21.21
N ARG A 28 -18.42 2.29 -22.44
CA ARG A 28 -19.04 1.07 -23.00
C ARG A 28 -18.55 -0.10 -22.15
N ILE A 29 -19.29 -0.45 -21.11
CA ILE A 29 -19.10 -1.69 -20.37
C ILE A 29 -19.50 -2.80 -21.34
N THR A 30 -18.52 -3.49 -21.91
CA THR A 30 -18.75 -4.78 -22.54
C THR A 30 -19.37 -5.71 -21.49
N VAL A 31 -20.62 -6.12 -21.68
CA VAL A 31 -21.40 -6.99 -20.78
C VAL A 31 -20.94 -8.45 -20.92
N GLN A 32 -19.64 -8.69 -20.96
CA GLN A 32 -19.08 -9.97 -20.58
C GLN A 32 -18.84 -9.84 -19.07
N PRO A 33 -19.45 -10.67 -18.22
CA PRO A 33 -19.09 -10.66 -16.80
C PRO A 33 -17.57 -10.82 -16.74
N PRO A 34 -16.87 -9.97 -15.96
CA PRO A 34 -15.42 -10.03 -15.93
C PRO A 34 -14.97 -11.43 -15.51
N TYR A 35 -13.79 -11.87 -15.92
CA TYR A 35 -13.37 -13.26 -15.72
C TYR A 35 -13.38 -13.71 -14.25
N TRP A 36 -13.29 -12.78 -13.29
CA TRP A 36 -13.41 -13.05 -11.85
C TRP A 36 -14.86 -13.18 -11.34
N HIS A 37 -15.85 -12.84 -12.18
CA HIS A 37 -17.26 -13.21 -11.99
C HIS A 37 -17.58 -14.58 -12.60
N LYS A 38 -16.59 -15.30 -13.14
CA LYS A 38 -16.76 -16.68 -13.58
C LYS A 38 -17.14 -17.51 -12.36
N ILE A 39 -18.43 -17.75 -12.22
CA ILE A 39 -18.95 -18.79 -11.34
C ILE A 39 -18.36 -20.08 -11.91
N PHE A 40 -17.65 -20.85 -11.09
CA PHE A 40 -17.22 -22.20 -11.43
C PHE A 40 -18.37 -23.13 -11.01
N PRO A 41 -19.40 -23.35 -11.86
CA PRO A 41 -20.62 -24.04 -11.42
C PRO A 41 -20.33 -25.54 -11.24
N ASP A 42 -19.34 -26.04 -11.99
CA ASP A 42 -18.85 -27.42 -11.98
C ASP A 42 -17.55 -27.53 -11.17
N LYS A 43 -17.44 -26.78 -10.06
CA LYS A 43 -16.25 -26.82 -9.21
C LYS A 43 -15.98 -28.25 -8.72
N ILE A 44 -14.93 -28.87 -9.22
CA ILE A 44 -14.42 -30.13 -8.70
C ILE A 44 -13.53 -29.83 -7.50
N ILE A 45 -13.89 -30.38 -6.33
CA ILE A 45 -13.00 -30.41 -5.16
C ILE A 45 -11.85 -31.36 -5.51
N ARG A 46 -10.62 -30.86 -5.42
CA ARG A 46 -9.41 -31.61 -5.74
C ARG A 46 -8.61 -31.83 -4.47
N ASN A 47 -8.05 -33.03 -4.32
CA ASN A 47 -6.98 -33.25 -3.36
C ASN A 47 -5.71 -32.51 -3.81
N PHE A 48 -4.79 -32.26 -2.88
CA PHE A 48 -3.56 -31.52 -3.16
C PHE A 48 -2.73 -32.11 -4.32
N ASP A 49 -2.71 -33.43 -4.46
CA ASP A 49 -2.00 -34.13 -5.53
C ASP A 49 -2.69 -34.03 -6.90
N GLU A 50 -4.01 -33.77 -6.90
CA GLU A 50 -4.84 -33.66 -8.12
C GLU A 50 -4.93 -32.21 -8.63
N MET A 51 -4.41 -31.25 -7.87
CA MET A 51 -4.39 -29.84 -8.26
C MET A 51 -3.51 -29.63 -9.50
N PRO A 52 -4.00 -28.90 -10.52
CA PRO A 52 -3.18 -28.56 -11.68
C PRO A 52 -1.92 -27.84 -11.24
N THR A 53 -0.78 -28.23 -11.80
CA THR A 53 0.50 -27.62 -11.49
C THR A 53 0.91 -26.65 -12.58
N VAL A 54 1.40 -25.48 -12.20
CA VAL A 54 1.97 -24.46 -13.09
C VAL A 54 3.41 -24.16 -12.67
N GLY A 55 4.21 -23.74 -13.64
CA GLY A 55 5.58 -23.27 -13.39
C GLY A 55 5.60 -21.91 -12.68
N PRO A 56 6.77 -21.52 -12.13
CA PRO A 56 6.91 -20.27 -11.40
C PRO A 56 6.89 -19.06 -12.34
N VAL A 57 6.31 -17.95 -11.91
CA VAL A 57 6.14 -16.73 -12.73
C VAL A 57 7.29 -15.73 -12.56
N ILE A 58 8.53 -16.21 -12.55
CA ILE A 58 9.72 -15.41 -12.20
C ILE A 58 9.87 -14.17 -13.09
N GLU A 59 9.66 -14.33 -14.40
CA GLU A 59 9.83 -13.22 -15.35
C GLU A 59 8.69 -12.20 -15.24
N GLU A 60 7.45 -12.66 -15.11
CA GLU A 60 6.33 -11.76 -14.85
C GLU A 60 6.48 -11.06 -13.49
N TYR A 61 7.12 -11.71 -12.52
CA TYR A 61 7.49 -11.10 -11.24
C TYR A 61 8.48 -9.95 -11.42
N LYS A 62 9.60 -10.17 -12.12
CA LYS A 62 10.59 -9.12 -12.39
C LYS A 62 10.00 -7.92 -13.15
N ASN A 63 9.00 -8.17 -13.99
CA ASN A 63 8.33 -7.15 -14.80
C ASN A 63 7.08 -6.53 -14.13
N PHE A 64 6.80 -6.84 -12.86
CA PHE A 64 5.60 -6.36 -12.13
C PHE A 64 4.26 -6.73 -12.79
N LYS A 65 4.24 -7.89 -13.46
CA LYS A 65 3.12 -8.41 -14.27
C LYS A 65 2.55 -9.75 -13.79
N ILE A 66 2.85 -10.16 -12.55
CA ILE A 66 2.33 -11.44 -11.98
C ILE A 66 0.81 -11.59 -12.08
N HIS A 67 0.08 -10.47 -12.04
CA HIS A 67 -1.37 -10.44 -12.18
C HIS A 67 -1.84 -10.93 -13.56
N GLU A 68 -1.04 -10.74 -14.61
CA GLU A 68 -1.32 -11.28 -15.95
C GLU A 68 -1.26 -12.82 -15.93
N SER A 69 -0.30 -13.40 -15.19
CA SER A 69 -0.21 -14.85 -15.01
C SER A 69 -1.37 -15.40 -14.18
N TYR A 70 -1.76 -14.70 -13.10
CA TYR A 70 -2.93 -15.08 -12.31
C TYR A 70 -4.22 -15.06 -13.15
N HIS A 71 -4.39 -14.02 -13.99
CA HIS A 71 -5.50 -13.96 -14.93
C HIS A 71 -5.50 -15.15 -15.90
N ARG A 72 -4.33 -15.48 -16.47
CA ARG A 72 -4.14 -16.63 -17.37
C ARG A 72 -4.51 -17.95 -16.68
N TRP A 73 -4.05 -18.16 -15.45
CA TRP A 73 -4.34 -19.37 -14.68
C TRP A 73 -5.83 -19.54 -14.38
N VAL A 74 -6.52 -18.48 -13.98
CA VAL A 74 -7.98 -18.50 -13.79
C VAL A 74 -8.71 -18.89 -15.07
N LYS A 75 -8.25 -18.35 -16.20
CA LYS A 75 -8.89 -18.54 -17.50
C LYS A 75 -8.66 -19.95 -18.04
N ASP A 76 -7.41 -20.41 -18.02
CA ASP A 76 -6.94 -21.57 -18.77
C ASP A 76 -6.82 -22.83 -17.91
N VAL A 77 -6.65 -22.70 -16.59
CA VAL A 77 -6.41 -23.81 -15.66
C VAL A 77 -7.60 -24.07 -14.74
N GLY A 78 -8.13 -23.03 -14.09
CA GLY A 78 -9.35 -23.12 -13.28
C GLY A 78 -9.31 -22.37 -11.95
N HIS A 79 -10.13 -22.80 -11.00
CA HIS A 79 -10.38 -22.11 -9.73
C HIS A 79 -9.33 -22.34 -8.64
N VAL A 80 -8.47 -23.35 -8.81
CA VAL A 80 -7.38 -23.69 -7.89
C VAL A 80 -6.18 -24.17 -8.68
N VAL A 81 -4.99 -23.67 -8.34
CA VAL A 81 -3.74 -23.96 -9.06
C VAL A 81 -2.58 -24.08 -8.08
N LYS A 82 -1.70 -25.05 -8.30
CA LYS A 82 -0.46 -25.24 -7.53
C LYS A 82 0.73 -24.70 -8.32
N GLU A 83 1.30 -23.59 -7.88
CA GLU A 83 2.57 -23.08 -8.41
C GLU A 83 3.73 -23.79 -7.72
N LEU A 84 4.59 -24.45 -8.50
CA LEU A 84 5.77 -25.16 -7.98
C LEU A 84 7.03 -24.30 -8.18
N PHE A 85 7.77 -24.08 -7.10
CA PHE A 85 9.02 -23.35 -7.11
C PHE A 85 10.23 -24.27 -7.34
N PRO A 86 11.37 -23.74 -7.82
CA PRO A 86 12.59 -24.54 -8.05
C PRO A 86 13.13 -25.27 -6.82
N ASP A 87 12.84 -24.77 -5.61
CA ASP A 87 13.25 -25.36 -4.33
C ASP A 87 12.33 -26.51 -3.86
N GLY A 88 11.33 -26.89 -4.67
CA GLY A 88 10.34 -27.92 -4.36
C GLY A 88 9.21 -27.43 -3.45
N SER A 89 9.26 -26.19 -2.97
CA SER A 89 8.12 -25.57 -2.28
C SER A 89 7.01 -25.22 -3.28
N CYS A 90 5.80 -24.99 -2.79
CA CYS A 90 4.68 -24.60 -3.65
C CYS A 90 3.81 -23.51 -3.01
N CYS A 91 3.09 -22.79 -3.86
CA CYS A 91 2.01 -21.90 -3.50
C CYS A 91 0.71 -22.40 -4.12
N VAL A 92 -0.35 -22.52 -3.32
CA VAL A 92 -1.69 -22.84 -3.82
C VAL A 92 -2.45 -21.55 -4.02
N HIS A 93 -2.77 -21.24 -5.27
CA HIS A 93 -3.57 -20.10 -5.68
C HIS A 93 -5.03 -20.50 -5.73
N VAL A 94 -5.89 -19.80 -4.99
CA VAL A 94 -7.34 -19.99 -4.98
C VAL A 94 -8.04 -18.79 -5.58
N TYR A 95 -9.08 -19.04 -6.37
CA TYR A 95 -9.80 -17.98 -7.11
C TYR A 95 -11.31 -17.99 -6.88
N TYR A 96 -11.82 -18.96 -6.11
CA TYR A 96 -13.23 -19.05 -5.79
C TYR A 96 -13.51 -18.47 -4.40
N LYS A 97 -14.60 -17.72 -4.28
CA LYS A 97 -14.94 -16.97 -3.06
C LYS A 97 -14.99 -17.83 -1.79
N ASP A 98 -15.50 -19.05 -1.89
CA ASP A 98 -15.67 -19.91 -0.72
C ASP A 98 -14.33 -20.53 -0.29
N ASP A 99 -13.35 -20.62 -1.20
CA ASP A 99 -11.99 -21.04 -0.86
C ASP A 99 -11.26 -19.96 -0.06
N PHE A 100 -11.49 -18.67 -0.34
CA PHE A 100 -10.96 -17.59 0.50
C PHE A 100 -11.47 -17.73 1.94
N LYS A 101 -12.77 -18.01 2.12
CA LYS A 101 -13.34 -18.24 3.45
C LYS A 101 -12.67 -19.43 4.15
N ALA A 102 -12.46 -20.53 3.43
CA ALA A 102 -11.77 -21.70 3.98
C ALA A 102 -10.34 -21.35 4.42
N VAL A 103 -9.56 -20.65 3.58
CA VAL A 103 -8.20 -20.19 3.94
C VAL A 103 -8.23 -19.32 5.19
N TYR A 104 -9.02 -18.23 5.19
CA TYR A 104 -9.07 -17.29 6.31
C TYR A 104 -9.55 -17.91 7.62
N GLN A 105 -10.47 -18.88 7.58
CA GLN A 105 -10.95 -19.58 8.78
C GLN A 105 -9.90 -20.54 9.35
N ASN A 106 -9.00 -21.07 8.52
CA ASN A 106 -7.97 -22.03 8.92
C ASN A 106 -6.61 -21.38 9.21
N ASP A 107 -6.39 -20.10 8.82
CA ASP A 107 -5.18 -19.33 9.15
C ASP A 107 -5.01 -19.03 10.65
N GLY A 108 -6.06 -19.20 11.44
CA GLY A 108 -6.06 -18.97 12.89
C GLY A 108 -5.92 -17.50 13.27
N GLY A 109 -5.56 -17.23 14.54
CA GLY A 109 -5.42 -15.87 15.06
C GLY A 109 -4.14 -15.14 14.65
N HIS A 110 -3.18 -15.86 14.05
CA HIS A 110 -1.83 -15.38 13.74
C HIS A 110 -1.39 -15.86 12.35
N PRO A 111 -1.92 -15.27 11.26
CA PRO A 111 -1.64 -15.73 9.90
C PRO A 111 -0.14 -15.67 9.60
N LEU A 112 0.37 -16.74 9.00
CA LEU A 112 1.75 -16.83 8.54
C LEU A 112 1.85 -16.23 7.14
N ARG A 113 2.70 -15.22 6.98
CA ARG A 113 2.90 -14.51 5.72
C ARG A 113 4.36 -14.63 5.28
N LYS A 114 4.59 -15.25 4.13
CA LYS A 114 5.90 -15.24 3.46
C LYS A 114 6.05 -13.95 2.67
N SER A 115 6.28 -12.85 3.37
CA SER A 115 6.44 -11.53 2.75
C SER A 115 7.36 -10.66 3.60
N HIS A 116 8.01 -9.66 2.98
CA HIS A 116 8.88 -8.68 3.65
C HIS A 116 10.11 -9.27 4.39
N GLY A 117 10.56 -10.48 4.04
CA GLY A 117 11.71 -11.13 4.70
C GLY A 117 12.98 -10.27 4.69
N ILE A 118 13.20 -9.53 3.60
CA ILE A 118 14.34 -8.61 3.47
C ILE A 118 14.31 -7.45 4.47
N ILE A 119 13.13 -6.91 4.79
CA ILE A 119 12.94 -5.88 5.81
C ILE A 119 13.09 -6.47 7.21
N ALA A 120 12.56 -7.68 7.44
CA ALA A 120 12.77 -8.41 8.69
C ALA A 120 14.27 -8.54 9.00
N LYS A 121 15.06 -9.02 8.03
CA LYS A 121 16.51 -9.11 8.16
C LYS A 121 17.14 -7.75 8.44
N TYR A 122 16.80 -6.72 7.64
CA TYR A 122 17.37 -5.38 7.79
C TYR A 122 17.19 -4.81 9.20
N ARG A 123 15.99 -5.00 9.79
CA ARG A 123 15.67 -4.53 11.14
C ARG A 123 16.32 -5.38 12.22
N GLN A 124 16.40 -6.70 12.04
CA GLN A 124 17.11 -7.62 12.95
C GLN A 124 18.60 -7.32 13.03
N ASP A 125 19.23 -6.95 11.92
CA ASP A 125 20.65 -6.57 11.87
C ASP A 125 20.92 -5.22 12.56
N ARG A 126 19.89 -4.47 12.99
CA ARG A 126 19.97 -3.13 13.61
C ARG A 126 19.21 -3.03 14.94
N PRO A 127 19.54 -3.85 15.96
CA PRO A 127 18.80 -3.89 17.23
C PRO A 127 18.90 -2.58 18.05
N LEU A 128 19.91 -1.76 17.77
CA LEU A 128 20.04 -0.43 18.39
C LEU A 128 18.95 0.54 17.89
N ILE A 129 18.44 0.35 16.68
CA ILE A 129 17.39 1.18 16.07
C ILE A 129 16.02 0.53 16.26
N TYR A 130 15.92 -0.78 16.07
CA TYR A 130 14.65 -1.51 16.06
C TYR A 130 14.49 -2.41 17.28
N GLY A 131 13.36 -2.29 17.97
CA GLY A 131 12.96 -3.22 19.03
C GLY A 131 12.21 -4.46 18.52
N ASN A 132 11.72 -4.43 17.28
CA ASN A 132 11.01 -5.52 16.61
C ASN A 132 11.07 -5.32 15.08
N VAL A 133 10.59 -6.31 14.33
CA VAL A 133 10.58 -6.26 12.86
C VAL A 133 9.42 -5.44 12.29
N GLY A 134 8.40 -5.06 13.06
CA GLY A 134 7.24 -4.29 12.60
C GLY A 134 6.02 -5.12 12.20
N LEU A 135 4.96 -4.45 11.73
CA LEU A 135 3.70 -5.02 11.26
C LEU A 135 3.82 -5.69 9.88
N GLY A 136 4.59 -5.08 8.98
CA GLY A 136 4.80 -5.59 7.63
C GLY A 136 5.36 -7.02 7.65
N PRO A 137 6.60 -7.20 8.14
CA PRO A 137 7.26 -8.51 8.22
C PRO A 137 6.92 -9.31 9.50
N GLY A 138 6.24 -8.72 10.48
CA GLY A 138 5.91 -9.38 11.73
C GLY A 138 5.02 -10.61 11.54
N LEU A 139 5.25 -11.62 12.38
CA LEU A 139 4.50 -12.87 12.46
C LEU A 139 4.09 -13.20 13.90
N GLY A 140 3.17 -14.15 14.07
CA GLY A 140 2.86 -14.73 15.36
C GLY A 140 2.25 -13.76 16.38
N ALA A 141 2.54 -14.02 17.65
CA ALA A 141 2.02 -13.25 18.79
C ALA A 141 2.49 -11.78 18.78
N GLU A 142 3.73 -11.52 18.35
CA GLU A 142 4.26 -10.16 18.31
C GLU A 142 3.56 -9.31 17.26
N TRP A 143 3.31 -9.87 16.07
CA TRP A 143 2.46 -9.20 15.07
C TRP A 143 1.07 -8.89 15.61
N ALA A 144 0.44 -9.85 16.31
CA ALA A 144 -0.89 -9.63 16.87
C ALA A 144 -0.87 -8.56 17.97
N ARG A 145 0.19 -8.49 18.77
CA ARG A 145 0.41 -7.42 19.74
C ARG A 145 0.49 -6.07 19.04
N LEU A 146 1.40 -5.92 18.08
CA LEU A 146 1.58 -4.68 17.32
C LEU A 146 0.28 -4.27 16.59
N ARG A 147 -0.46 -5.22 16.01
CA ARG A 147 -1.72 -4.94 15.31
C ARG A 147 -2.81 -4.42 16.23
N LYS A 148 -2.87 -4.90 17.48
CA LYS A 148 -3.83 -4.43 18.49
C LYS A 148 -3.50 -3.05 19.03
N MET A 149 -2.25 -2.60 18.90
CA MET A 149 -1.81 -1.28 19.37
C MET A 149 -2.27 -0.16 18.46
N LEU A 150 -2.36 -0.42 17.15
CA LEU A 150 -3.02 0.51 16.25
C LEU A 150 -4.52 0.52 16.56
N PRO A 151 -5.20 1.68 16.46
CA PRO A 151 -6.66 1.73 16.47
C PRO A 151 -7.21 0.65 15.55
N SER A 152 -8.37 0.08 15.88
CA SER A 152 -8.99 -1.05 15.18
C SER A 152 -9.21 -0.75 13.70
N GLY A 153 -8.14 -0.87 12.90
CA GLY A 153 -8.03 -0.25 11.61
C GLY A 153 -7.71 1.24 11.69
N VAL A 154 -6.77 1.69 10.86
CA VAL A 154 -6.76 3.04 10.27
C VAL A 154 -8.00 3.18 9.34
N GLY A 155 -9.17 2.73 9.79
CA GLY A 155 -10.38 2.49 9.04
C GLY A 155 -11.51 2.09 9.99
N GLY A 156 -12.69 2.68 9.83
CA GLY A 156 -13.78 2.60 10.81
C GLY A 156 -14.28 3.99 11.19
N LYS A 157 -14.63 4.24 12.45
CA LYS A 157 -14.95 5.60 12.95
C LYS A 157 -13.72 6.35 13.45
N ASP A 158 -12.57 5.68 13.51
CA ASP A 158 -11.32 6.21 14.08
C ASP A 158 -10.67 7.30 13.21
N TYR A 159 -11.10 7.45 11.94
CA TYR A 159 -10.68 8.57 11.09
C TYR A 159 -11.46 9.86 11.36
N LEU A 160 -12.60 9.79 12.06
CA LEU A 160 -13.48 10.94 12.27
C LEU A 160 -12.77 12.18 12.87
N PRO A 161 -11.80 12.02 13.79
CA PRO A 161 -11.05 13.16 14.31
C PRO A 161 -10.23 13.90 13.24
N PHE A 162 -9.83 13.21 12.17
CA PHE A 162 -8.96 13.74 11.09
C PHE A 162 -9.74 14.19 9.86
N ARG A 163 -11.06 14.00 9.82
CA ARG A 163 -11.85 14.07 8.58
C ARG A 163 -11.73 15.41 7.85
N TYR A 164 -11.73 16.52 8.59
CA TYR A 164 -11.72 17.86 8.01
C TYR A 164 -10.32 18.23 7.51
N ASP A 165 -9.29 17.79 8.22
CA ASP A 165 -7.90 18.00 7.80
C ASP A 165 -7.57 17.17 6.55
N LEU A 166 -8.05 15.92 6.50
CA LEU A 166 -7.93 15.07 5.31
C LEU A 166 -8.70 15.65 4.11
N GLU A 167 -9.85 16.28 4.34
CA GLU A 167 -10.57 17.02 3.30
C GLU A 167 -9.75 18.23 2.81
N GLY A 168 -9.14 18.99 3.72
CA GLY A 168 -8.21 20.08 3.39
C GLY A 168 -7.02 19.60 2.54
N ILE A 169 -6.34 18.54 2.97
CA ILE A 169 -5.23 17.91 2.23
C ILE A 169 -5.69 17.45 0.84
N THR A 170 -6.92 16.95 0.73
CA THR A 170 -7.48 16.54 -0.57
C THR A 170 -7.76 17.74 -1.47
N ASN A 171 -8.23 18.87 -0.92
CA ASN A 171 -8.39 20.11 -1.69
C ASN A 171 -7.04 20.64 -2.21
N ASP A 172 -6.00 20.65 -1.37
CA ASP A 172 -4.64 21.02 -1.78
C ASP A 172 -4.12 20.12 -2.91
N PHE A 173 -4.42 18.82 -2.83
CA PHE A 173 -4.07 17.86 -3.88
C PHE A 173 -4.82 18.13 -5.20
N ILE A 174 -6.10 18.48 -5.15
CA ILE A 174 -6.88 18.87 -6.34
C ILE A 174 -6.27 20.12 -6.96
N GLU A 175 -5.90 21.13 -6.15
CA GLU A 175 -5.22 22.32 -6.66
C GLU A 175 -3.88 21.98 -7.33
N LEU A 176 -3.09 21.09 -6.72
CA LEU A 176 -1.84 20.64 -7.30
C LEU A 176 -2.04 19.96 -8.65
N ILE A 177 -3.05 19.09 -8.78
CA ILE A 177 -3.44 18.47 -10.07
C ILE A 177 -3.76 19.55 -11.09
N LEU A 178 -4.64 20.49 -10.77
CA LEU A 178 -5.09 21.53 -11.70
C LEU A 178 -3.93 22.38 -12.22
N ARG A 179 -2.93 22.66 -11.37
CA ARG A 179 -1.72 23.40 -11.73
C ARG A 179 -0.71 22.58 -12.55
N LYS A 180 -0.73 21.25 -12.45
CA LYS A 180 0.17 20.33 -13.16
C LYS A 180 -0.40 19.81 -14.48
N LEU A 181 -1.64 20.17 -14.83
CA LEU A 181 -2.22 19.85 -16.13
C LEU A 181 -1.37 20.42 -17.26
N ASP A 182 -1.07 19.58 -18.24
CA ASP A 182 -0.36 19.98 -19.43
C ASP A 182 -1.26 20.79 -20.39
N LYS A 183 -0.69 21.19 -21.53
CA LYS A 183 -1.42 21.92 -22.59
C LYS A 183 -2.61 21.16 -23.18
N ASN A 184 -2.74 19.86 -22.95
CA ASN A 184 -3.84 19.01 -23.38
C ASN A 184 -4.88 18.80 -22.26
N GLY A 185 -4.57 19.21 -21.02
CA GLY A 185 -5.41 18.93 -19.85
C GLY A 185 -5.18 17.54 -19.27
N GLU A 186 -3.97 16.99 -19.42
CA GLU A 186 -3.55 15.70 -18.90
C GLU A 186 -2.47 15.87 -17.83
N VAL A 187 -2.36 14.91 -16.90
CA VAL A 187 -1.31 14.88 -15.87
C VAL A 187 -0.94 13.44 -15.56
N GLU A 188 0.32 13.20 -15.20
CA GLU A 188 0.73 11.93 -14.63
C GLU A 188 0.29 11.86 -13.16
N LEU A 189 -0.78 11.12 -12.90
CA LEU A 189 -1.44 11.16 -11.59
C LEU A 189 -0.70 10.38 -10.50
N LEU A 190 -0.06 9.25 -10.83
CA LEU A 190 0.51 8.34 -9.83
C LEU A 190 1.58 9.01 -8.93
N PRO A 191 2.55 9.79 -9.45
CA PRO A 191 3.50 10.52 -8.60
C PRO A 191 2.81 11.52 -7.67
N LEU A 192 1.73 12.18 -8.13
CA LEU A 192 0.97 13.10 -7.30
C LEU A 192 0.18 12.36 -6.21
N LEU A 193 -0.33 11.17 -6.50
CA LEU A 193 -0.99 10.32 -5.51
C LEU A 193 -0.04 9.79 -4.44
N PHE A 194 1.23 9.55 -4.76
CA PHE A 194 2.24 9.25 -3.74
C PHE A 194 2.42 10.42 -2.78
N ARG A 195 2.47 11.66 -3.30
CA ARG A 195 2.53 12.87 -2.46
C ARG A 195 1.31 12.99 -1.55
N TRP A 196 0.10 12.90 -2.11
CA TRP A 196 -1.13 12.99 -1.33
C TRP A 196 -1.23 11.90 -0.26
N ALA A 197 -0.86 10.66 -0.58
CA ALA A 197 -0.85 9.57 0.40
C ALA A 197 0.18 9.83 1.52
N PHE A 198 1.34 10.39 1.17
CA PHE A 198 2.39 10.75 2.13
C PHE A 198 1.97 11.91 3.04
N GLU A 199 1.32 12.95 2.50
CA GLU A 199 0.75 14.06 3.29
C GLU A 199 -0.31 13.53 4.27
N SER A 200 -1.23 12.70 3.75
CA SER A 200 -2.36 12.18 4.51
C SER A 200 -1.90 11.31 5.68
N ILE A 201 -0.96 10.38 5.43
CA ILE A 201 -0.45 9.52 6.49
C ILE A 201 0.44 10.29 7.46
N GLY A 202 1.20 11.28 7.00
CA GLY A 202 1.97 12.20 7.85
C GLY A 202 1.07 12.95 8.82
N PHE A 203 -0.07 13.46 8.35
CA PHE A 203 -1.04 14.13 9.21
C PHE A 203 -1.65 13.16 10.24
N VAL A 204 -2.14 12.00 9.81
CA VAL A 204 -2.78 11.02 10.72
C VAL A 204 -1.81 10.48 11.77
N THR A 205 -0.55 10.27 11.39
CA THR A 205 0.45 9.65 12.28
C THR A 205 1.16 10.66 13.16
N LEU A 206 1.53 11.82 12.62
CA LEU A 206 2.41 12.81 13.26
C LEU A 206 1.71 14.12 13.61
N ASN A 207 0.44 14.31 13.25
CA ASN A 207 -0.26 15.60 13.32
C ASN A 207 0.50 16.73 12.58
N ARG A 208 1.13 16.40 11.45
CA ARG A 208 2.04 17.30 10.74
C ARG A 208 1.74 17.36 9.24
N HIS A 209 1.69 18.57 8.70
CA HIS A 209 1.82 18.80 7.27
C HIS A 209 3.29 18.66 6.87
N LEU A 210 3.58 17.66 6.05
CA LEU A 210 4.93 17.41 5.53
C LEU A 210 5.27 18.34 4.37
N GLY A 211 4.26 18.98 3.75
CA GLY A 211 4.46 19.87 2.63
C GLY A 211 4.73 19.14 1.31
N SER A 212 4.39 17.85 1.21
CA SER A 212 4.54 17.03 0.00
C SER A 212 3.70 17.54 -1.18
N LEU A 213 2.65 18.32 -0.90
CA LEU A 213 1.73 18.92 -1.87
C LEU A 213 2.09 20.36 -2.26
N ARG A 214 3.18 20.93 -1.71
CA ARG A 214 3.66 22.27 -2.07
C ARG A 214 4.16 22.30 -3.51
N PHE A 215 4.54 23.48 -4.00
CA PHE A 215 5.12 23.62 -5.35
C PHE A 215 6.66 23.60 -5.36
N ASP A 216 7.28 24.14 -4.32
CA ASP A 216 8.73 24.27 -4.12
C ASP A 216 9.18 23.61 -2.80
N GLY A 217 10.49 23.52 -2.59
CA GLY A 217 11.08 23.14 -1.29
C GLY A 217 10.81 21.71 -0.80
N GLN A 218 10.68 20.73 -1.71
CA GLN A 218 10.24 19.37 -1.39
C GLN A 218 11.31 18.29 -1.45
N GLU A 219 12.60 18.63 -1.52
CA GLU A 219 13.66 17.64 -1.75
C GLU A 219 13.66 16.51 -0.71
N GLU A 220 13.61 16.85 0.58
CA GLU A 220 13.55 15.85 1.66
C GLU A 220 12.32 14.93 1.54
N VAL A 221 11.15 15.52 1.30
CA VAL A 221 9.89 14.77 1.20
C VAL A 221 9.86 13.89 -0.05
N ASN A 222 10.43 14.37 -1.16
CA ASN A 222 10.58 13.59 -2.38
C ASN A 222 11.48 12.38 -2.14
N ASN A 223 12.62 12.58 -1.47
CA ASN A 223 13.56 11.51 -1.13
C ASN A 223 12.91 10.50 -0.18
N LEU A 224 12.08 10.93 0.75
CA LEU A 224 11.31 10.06 1.64
C LEU A 224 10.26 9.22 0.88
N ILE A 225 9.50 9.85 -0.03
CA ILE A 225 8.53 9.16 -0.88
C ILE A 225 9.24 8.13 -1.77
N GLU A 226 10.36 8.53 -2.39
CA GLU A 226 11.19 7.64 -3.21
C GLU A 226 11.74 6.48 -2.39
N ALA A 227 12.27 6.74 -1.19
CA ALA A 227 12.77 5.69 -0.32
C ALA A 227 11.69 4.69 0.08
N ALA A 228 10.47 5.15 0.39
CA ALA A 228 9.33 4.28 0.66
C ALA A 228 8.94 3.46 -0.58
N HIS A 229 8.90 4.09 -1.76
CA HIS A 229 8.59 3.43 -3.03
C HIS A 229 9.61 2.34 -3.39
N LEU A 230 10.91 2.68 -3.39
CA LEU A 230 11.99 1.75 -3.69
C LEU A 230 12.06 0.60 -2.68
N THR A 231 11.74 0.87 -1.41
CA THR A 231 11.63 -0.18 -0.41
C THR A 231 10.55 -1.19 -0.77
N ASN A 232 9.36 -0.72 -1.18
CA ASN A 232 8.27 -1.59 -1.61
C ASN A 232 8.65 -2.39 -2.87
N GLU A 233 9.37 -1.77 -3.81
CA GLU A 233 9.92 -2.44 -4.99
C GLU A 233 10.89 -3.56 -4.60
N ILE A 234 11.84 -3.27 -3.72
CA ILE A 234 12.84 -4.23 -3.24
C ILE A 234 12.19 -5.38 -2.46
N VAL A 235 11.23 -5.07 -1.58
CA VAL A 235 10.45 -6.08 -0.85
C VAL A 235 9.81 -7.05 -1.83
N PHE A 236 9.19 -6.54 -2.89
CA PHE A 236 8.62 -7.37 -3.94
C PHE A 236 9.72 -8.19 -4.61
N LEU A 237 10.71 -7.55 -5.25
CA LEU A 237 11.74 -8.22 -6.03
C LEU A 237 12.57 -9.25 -5.24
N SER A 238 12.77 -9.04 -3.94
CA SER A 238 13.53 -9.94 -3.06
C SER A 238 12.96 -11.37 -2.98
N ASN A 239 11.71 -11.59 -3.42
CA ASN A 239 11.11 -12.92 -3.46
C ASN A 239 11.59 -13.78 -4.65
N VAL A 240 12.16 -13.16 -5.69
CA VAL A 240 12.56 -13.85 -6.93
C VAL A 240 13.95 -13.46 -7.45
N CYS A 241 14.46 -12.31 -7.04
CA CYS A 241 15.79 -11.82 -7.39
C CYS A 241 16.79 -12.18 -6.30
N ASP A 242 18.08 -12.04 -6.64
CA ASP A 242 19.20 -12.25 -5.71
C ASP A 242 19.03 -11.43 -4.43
N PHE A 243 18.84 -12.14 -3.32
CA PHE A 243 18.48 -11.55 -2.03
C PHE A 243 19.58 -10.62 -1.50
N GLU A 244 20.85 -11.01 -1.60
CA GLU A 244 21.98 -10.22 -1.09
C GLU A 244 22.14 -8.92 -1.89
N LYS A 245 22.04 -8.97 -3.23
CA LYS A 245 22.07 -7.76 -4.06
C LYS A 245 20.91 -6.82 -3.75
N GLN A 246 19.71 -7.36 -3.52
CA GLN A 246 18.59 -6.53 -3.09
C GLN A 246 18.82 -5.96 -1.68
N TYR A 247 19.47 -6.70 -0.79
CA TYR A 247 19.77 -6.27 0.57
C TYR A 247 20.79 -5.12 0.58
N GLU A 248 21.85 -5.21 -0.22
CA GLU A 248 22.82 -4.13 -0.43
C GLU A 248 22.16 -2.84 -0.92
N ARG A 249 21.19 -2.94 -1.85
CA ARG A 249 20.39 -1.79 -2.30
C ARG A 249 19.48 -1.24 -1.20
N LEU A 250 18.88 -2.13 -0.40
CA LEU A 250 17.91 -1.75 0.63
C LEU A 250 18.54 -0.93 1.76
N VAL A 251 19.74 -1.32 2.18
CA VAL A 251 20.42 -0.77 3.36
C VAL A 251 20.47 0.77 3.37
N PRO A 252 21.07 1.46 2.38
CA PRO A 252 21.17 2.91 2.41
C PRO A 252 19.80 3.60 2.33
N ILE A 253 18.85 3.00 1.61
CA ILE A 253 17.49 3.52 1.45
C ILE A 253 16.75 3.49 2.79
N GLN A 254 16.78 2.35 3.47
CA GLN A 254 16.13 2.20 4.77
C GLN A 254 16.87 2.94 5.88
N ASP A 255 18.20 3.07 5.83
CA ASP A 255 18.95 3.86 6.81
C ASP A 255 18.53 5.35 6.73
N TYR A 256 18.44 5.90 5.51
CA TYR A 256 17.92 7.26 5.31
C TYR A 256 16.47 7.38 5.78
N PHE A 257 15.59 6.51 5.29
CA PHE A 257 14.16 6.55 5.61
C PHE A 257 13.90 6.46 7.12
N ALA A 258 14.55 5.52 7.79
CA ALA A 258 14.44 5.33 9.22
C ALA A 258 14.93 6.54 10.00
N SER A 259 16.08 7.11 9.61
CA SER A 259 16.63 8.30 10.29
C SER A 259 15.63 9.46 10.32
N LYS A 260 14.96 9.70 9.19
CA LYS A 260 14.00 10.80 9.04
C LYS A 260 12.66 10.54 9.71
N VAL A 261 12.14 9.31 9.64
CA VAL A 261 10.90 8.96 10.35
C VAL A 261 11.12 9.01 11.87
N ILE A 262 12.28 8.56 12.37
CA ILE A 262 12.62 8.66 13.80
C ILE A 262 12.70 10.13 14.22
N GLU A 263 13.35 10.99 13.43
CA GLU A 263 13.42 12.44 13.67
C GLU A 263 12.00 13.03 13.81
N TYR A 264 11.10 12.73 12.86
CA TYR A 264 9.72 13.22 12.92
C TYR A 264 8.92 12.70 14.11
N VAL A 265 9.11 11.43 14.49
CA VAL A 265 8.45 10.85 15.68
C VAL A 265 8.94 11.54 16.95
N GLN A 266 10.26 11.74 17.07
CA GLN A 266 10.85 12.43 18.21
C GLN A 266 10.40 13.88 18.30
N ASP A 267 10.41 14.62 17.18
CA ASP A 267 9.88 15.99 17.11
C ASP A 267 8.43 16.06 17.60
N THR A 268 7.60 15.12 17.12
CA THR A 268 6.17 15.08 17.48
C THR A 268 5.98 14.90 19.00
N ILE A 269 6.76 14.00 19.60
CA ILE A 269 6.73 13.75 21.05
C ILE A 269 7.28 14.96 21.82
N ASN A 270 8.44 15.50 21.41
CA ASN A 270 9.15 16.57 22.13
C ASN A 270 8.44 17.92 22.06
N LEU A 271 7.84 18.25 20.92
CA LEU A 271 7.10 19.50 20.73
C LEU A 271 5.74 19.48 21.43
N HIS A 272 5.34 18.35 22.01
CA HIS A 272 4.03 18.16 22.64
C HIS A 272 2.92 18.61 21.69
N LEU A 273 3.01 18.22 20.40
CA LEU A 273 2.01 18.61 19.41
C LEU A 273 0.64 18.13 19.87
N TYR A 274 -0.21 19.06 20.31
CA TYR A 274 -1.55 18.75 20.77
C TYR A 274 -2.45 18.39 19.59
N GLY A 275 -3.19 17.30 19.71
CA GLY A 275 -4.16 16.86 18.70
C GLY A 275 -4.21 15.34 18.60
N PRO A 276 -5.28 14.79 18.00
CA PRO A 276 -5.37 13.37 17.77
C PRO A 276 -4.30 12.96 16.76
N CYS A 277 -3.30 12.17 17.14
CA CYS A 277 -2.45 11.45 16.18
C CYS A 277 -1.90 10.16 16.78
N ILE A 278 -1.50 9.24 15.91
CA ILE A 278 -1.07 7.90 16.34
C ILE A 278 0.18 7.97 17.23
N VAL A 279 1.15 8.84 16.91
CA VAL A 279 2.39 8.96 17.71
C VAL A 279 2.09 9.43 19.13
N VAL A 280 1.32 10.50 19.31
CA VAL A 280 0.97 11.03 20.64
C VAL A 280 0.21 9.99 21.44
N ASN A 281 -0.83 9.36 20.85
CA ASN A 281 -1.62 8.33 21.52
C ASN A 281 -0.76 7.15 22.00
N LEU A 282 0.18 6.69 21.18
CA LEU A 282 1.07 5.58 21.56
C LEU A 282 2.11 6.02 22.60
N SER A 283 2.61 7.25 22.51
CA SER A 283 3.57 7.78 23.50
C SER A 283 2.91 7.96 24.87
N GLU A 284 1.69 8.50 24.93
CA GLU A 284 0.91 8.66 26.17
C GLU A 284 0.53 7.30 26.79
N ALA A 285 0.33 6.27 25.96
CA ALA A 285 0.15 4.90 26.40
C ALA A 285 1.44 4.23 26.93
N GLY A 286 2.58 4.94 26.91
CA GLY A 286 3.85 4.48 27.47
C GLY A 286 4.65 3.54 26.56
N PHE A 287 4.37 3.53 25.25
CA PHE A 287 5.14 2.72 24.31
C PHE A 287 6.50 3.34 23.96
N ASP A 288 7.51 2.48 23.79
CA ASP A 288 8.87 2.89 23.47
C ASP A 288 8.99 3.54 22.07
N VAL A 289 9.86 4.54 21.96
CA VAL A 289 10.07 5.33 20.73
C VAL A 289 10.53 4.47 19.55
N LYS A 290 11.32 3.40 19.77
CA LYS A 290 11.74 2.50 18.69
C LYS A 290 10.54 1.76 18.14
N LEU A 291 9.67 1.28 19.04
CA LEU A 291 8.45 0.58 18.64
C LEU A 291 7.53 1.52 17.84
N ILE A 292 7.29 2.72 18.35
CA ILE A 292 6.46 3.74 17.67
C ILE A 292 7.06 4.02 16.28
N SER A 293 8.35 4.29 16.20
CA SER A 293 9.03 4.59 14.93
C SER A 293 8.91 3.47 13.91
N THR A 294 9.08 2.21 14.32
CA THR A 294 8.87 1.04 13.45
C THR A 294 7.44 0.97 12.91
N LEU A 295 6.44 1.22 13.75
CA LEU A 295 5.04 1.24 13.32
C LEU A 295 4.77 2.37 12.34
N ILE A 296 5.28 3.58 12.60
CA ILE A 296 5.09 4.73 11.71
C ILE A 296 5.75 4.48 10.35
N MET A 297 6.96 3.92 10.32
CA MET A 297 7.62 3.53 9.07
C MET A 297 6.76 2.58 8.23
N ASP A 298 6.16 1.56 8.86
CA ASP A 298 5.28 0.61 8.17
C ASP A 298 4.00 1.27 7.63
N LEU A 299 3.45 2.26 8.34
CA LEU A 299 2.29 3.02 7.90
C LEU A 299 2.61 3.89 6.67
N PHE A 300 3.75 4.59 6.65
CA PHE A 300 4.20 5.34 5.48
C PHE A 300 4.46 4.44 4.26
N GLN A 301 5.09 3.29 4.46
CA GLN A 301 5.32 2.31 3.39
C GLN A 301 3.99 1.75 2.86
N GLY A 302 3.05 1.44 3.74
CA GLY A 302 1.71 0.97 3.37
C GLY A 302 0.92 1.98 2.55
N ALA A 303 0.97 3.27 2.94
CA ALA A 303 0.27 4.36 2.25
C ALA A 303 0.73 4.50 0.79
N THR A 304 2.04 4.49 0.55
CA THR A 304 2.62 4.59 -0.80
C THR A 304 2.45 3.30 -1.63
N ALA A 305 2.43 2.13 -0.98
CA ALA A 305 2.25 0.85 -1.68
C ALA A 305 0.84 0.64 -2.23
N THR A 306 -0.19 1.08 -1.49
CA THR A 306 -1.56 0.62 -1.70
C THR A 306 -2.53 1.75 -2.05
N VAL A 307 -2.65 2.77 -1.20
CA VAL A 307 -3.69 3.80 -1.32
C VAL A 307 -3.58 4.55 -2.64
N SER A 308 -2.36 4.96 -3.00
CA SER A 308 -2.10 5.64 -4.27
C SER A 308 -2.42 4.79 -5.49
N LYS A 309 -2.26 3.45 -5.40
CA LYS A 309 -2.52 2.54 -6.51
C LYS A 309 -3.98 2.12 -6.62
N CYS A 310 -4.75 2.17 -5.53
CA CYS A 310 -6.17 1.84 -5.55
C CYS A 310 -7.05 2.92 -6.21
N ILE A 311 -6.53 4.13 -6.36
CA ILE A 311 -7.25 5.27 -6.96
C ILE A 311 -7.15 5.26 -8.50
N VAL A 312 -6.14 4.59 -9.07
CA VAL A 312 -5.82 4.59 -10.52
C VAL A 312 -6.04 3.25 -11.19
#